data_AF-A0A7S0CB25-F1
#
_entry.id   AF-A0A7S0CB25-F1
#
_cell.length_a   1.000
_cell.length_b   1.000
_cell.length_c   1.000
_cell.angle_alpha   90.00
_cell.angle_beta   90.00
_cell.angle_gamma   90.00
#
_symmetry.space_group_name_H-M   'P 1'
#
loop_
_entity.id
_entity.type
_entity.pdbx_description
1 polymer ?
#
loop_
_entity_poly.entity_id
_entity_poly.type
_entity_poly.pdbx_seq_one_letter_code
_entity_poly.pdbx_strand_id
1 'polypeptide(L)'
;GKLKVINVGIFDKMKDGETDKAMGSAAFEIGDILGSKGNITAKRLRNGGVLFAKVRHVPRADGDLYIKLRGFNVKNVDRGFLRRGKSDPYFEISHLEDDSAGWTPVARSKKISHTLNPCWKPTEVALDRLCDNDRDKAIRISVLDHERSGKHQLIGSVEATVNT
;
A
#
# COMPACT_ATOMS: atom_id res chain seq x y z
N GLY A 1 -15.62 8.55 -29.60
CA GLY A 1 -15.46 9.19 -28.28
C GLY A 1 -13.99 9.40 -28.01
N LYS A 2 -13.59 10.47 -27.30
CA LYS A 2 -12.19 10.82 -27.05
C LYS A 2 -11.54 9.74 -26.17
N LEU A 3 -10.44 9.13 -26.63
CA LEU A 3 -9.71 8.12 -25.86
C LEU A 3 -9.17 8.78 -24.58
N LYS A 4 -9.43 8.15 -23.43
CA LYS A 4 -8.87 8.60 -22.15
C LYS A 4 -7.49 7.99 -21.99
N VAL A 5 -6.45 8.82 -22.08
CA VAL A 5 -5.05 8.42 -21.92
C VAL A 5 -4.52 8.97 -20.60
N ILE A 6 -3.86 8.11 -19.81
CA ILE A 6 -3.17 8.46 -18.57
C ILE A 6 -1.65 8.39 -18.81
N ASN A 7 -0.94 9.49 -18.54
CA ASN A 7 0.51 9.52 -18.53
C ASN A 7 1.02 9.28 -17.11
N VAL A 8 1.82 8.24 -16.90
CA VAL A 8 2.42 7.90 -15.61
C VAL A 8 3.92 8.13 -15.69
N GLY A 9 4.45 8.95 -14.78
CA GLY A 9 5.88 9.17 -14.57
C GLY A 9 6.34 8.53 -13.26
N ILE A 10 7.50 7.90 -13.28
CA ILE A 10 8.15 7.28 -12.12
C ILE A 10 9.40 8.07 -11.77
N PHE A 11 9.57 8.36 -10.47
CA PHE A 11 10.66 9.18 -9.95
C PHE A 11 11.29 8.52 -8.72
N ASP A 12 12.61 8.67 -8.60
CA ASP A 12 13.36 8.33 -7.40
C ASP A 12 13.39 9.55 -6.48
N LYS A 13 12.98 9.36 -5.22
CA LYS A 13 12.86 10.46 -4.27
C LYS A 13 14.23 10.86 -3.75
N MET A 14 14.62 12.10 -4.00
CA MET A 14 15.92 12.64 -3.59
C MET A 14 15.84 13.27 -2.19
N LYS A 15 16.98 13.74 -1.68
CA LYS A 15 17.03 14.41 -0.37
C LYS A 15 16.23 15.72 -0.41
N ASP A 16 15.74 16.15 0.76
CA ASP A 16 15.00 17.40 0.88
C ASP A 16 15.82 18.58 0.34
N GLY A 17 15.27 19.29 -0.65
CA GLY A 17 15.93 20.39 -1.36
C GLY A 17 16.51 20.03 -2.74
N GLU A 18 16.55 18.75 -3.09
CA GLU A 18 16.92 18.27 -4.43
C GLU A 18 15.68 17.95 -5.27
N THR A 19 15.80 18.02 -6.60
CA THR A 19 14.74 17.60 -7.52
C THR A 19 14.72 16.08 -7.66
N ASP A 20 13.54 15.49 -7.57
CA ASP A 20 13.37 14.05 -7.74
C ASP A 20 13.86 13.60 -9.13
N LYS A 21 14.57 12.48 -9.17
CA LYS A 21 15.19 11.97 -10.39
C LYS A 21 14.18 11.17 -11.20
N ALA A 22 13.90 11.59 -12.44
CA ALA A 22 13.04 10.83 -13.34
C ALA A 22 13.64 9.45 -13.68
N MET A 23 12.87 8.39 -13.43
CA MET A 23 13.25 7.00 -13.70
C MET A 23 12.61 6.45 -14.97
N GLY A 24 11.50 7.02 -15.43
CA GLY A 24 10.83 6.59 -16.66
C GLY A 24 9.37 7.03 -16.72
N SER A 25 8.74 6.79 -17.87
CA SER A 25 7.32 7.09 -18.07
C SER A 25 6.65 6.10 -19.01
N ALA A 26 5.34 5.92 -18.85
CA ALA A 26 4.48 5.19 -19.78
C ALA A 26 3.12 5.88 -19.92
N ALA A 27 2.51 5.78 -21.10
CA ALA A 27 1.17 6.26 -21.38
C ALA A 27 0.23 5.07 -21.53
N PHE A 28 -0.88 5.05 -20.79
CA PHE A 28 -1.89 4.00 -20.85
C PHE A 28 -3.19 4.53 -21.38
N GLU A 29 -3.83 3.77 -22.27
CA GLU A 29 -5.19 4.05 -22.68
C GLU A 29 -6.15 3.28 -21.77
N ILE A 30 -7.15 3.97 -21.23
CA ILE A 30 -8.12 3.35 -20.32
C ILE A 30 -8.95 2.28 -21.05
N GLY A 31 -9.27 2.51 -22.32
CA GLY A 31 -9.99 1.54 -23.15
C GLY A 31 -9.22 0.23 -23.30
N ASP A 32 -7.92 0.31 -23.61
CA ASP A 32 -7.03 -0.86 -23.71
C ASP A 32 -6.97 -1.63 -22.39
N ILE A 33 -6.90 -0.92 -21.25
CA ILE A 33 -6.86 -1.57 -19.94
C ILE A 33 -8.17 -2.29 -19.66
N LEU A 34 -9.32 -1.62 -19.86
CA LEU A 34 -10.63 -2.22 -19.61
C LEU A 34 -10.96 -3.37 -20.59
N GLY A 35 -10.32 -3.40 -21.76
CA GLY A 35 -10.46 -4.47 -22.74
C GLY A 35 -9.55 -5.68 -22.49
N SER A 36 -8.60 -5.59 -21.56
CA SER A 36 -7.66 -6.67 -21.27
C SER A 36 -8.16 -7.63 -20.18
N LYS A 37 -7.65 -8.86 -20.19
CA LYS A 37 -7.98 -9.85 -19.15
C LYS A 37 -7.56 -9.33 -17.77
N GLY A 38 -8.49 -9.31 -16.82
CA GLY A 38 -8.26 -8.83 -15.46
C GLY A 38 -8.13 -7.30 -15.36
N ASN A 39 -8.54 -6.58 -16.41
CA ASN A 39 -8.42 -5.12 -16.54
C ASN A 39 -7.01 -4.60 -16.21
N ILE A 40 -5.98 -5.32 -16.66
CA ILE A 40 -4.57 -5.02 -16.37
C ILE A 40 -3.74 -5.07 -17.65
N THR A 41 -2.86 -4.10 -17.84
CA THR A 41 -1.89 -4.09 -18.96
C THR A 41 -0.50 -3.75 -18.46
N ALA A 42 0.52 -4.22 -19.18
CA ALA A 42 1.91 -3.94 -18.89
C ALA A 42 2.52 -3.08 -20.01
N LYS A 43 3.24 -2.02 -19.67
CA LYS A 43 4.01 -1.21 -20.62
C LYS A 43 5.44 -1.05 -20.17
N ARG A 44 6.37 -1.19 -21.11
CA ARG A 44 7.79 -0.90 -20.89
C ARG A 44 7.97 0.62 -20.72
N LEU A 45 8.75 1.02 -19.71
CA LEU A 45 9.07 2.43 -19.50
C LEU A 45 10.12 2.89 -20.51
N ARG A 46 10.10 4.17 -20.88
CA ARG A 46 11.07 4.77 -21.81
C ARG A 46 12.53 4.55 -21.41
N ASN A 47 12.82 4.47 -20.11
CA ASN A 47 14.18 4.33 -19.56
C ASN A 47 14.45 2.95 -18.92
N GLY A 48 13.67 1.92 -19.31
CA GLY A 48 13.82 0.55 -18.80
C GLY A 48 12.88 0.23 -17.63
N GLY A 49 12.61 -1.07 -17.43
CA GLY A 49 11.58 -1.55 -16.51
C GLY A 49 10.20 -1.70 -17.17
N VAL A 50 9.26 -2.30 -16.43
CA VAL A 50 7.88 -2.55 -16.87
C VAL A 50 6.94 -2.04 -15.80
N LEU A 51 5.91 -1.31 -16.21
CA LEU A 51 4.84 -0.83 -15.34
C LEU A 51 3.56 -1.57 -15.70
N PHE A 52 2.92 -2.14 -14.67
CA PHE A 52 1.59 -2.72 -14.78
C PHE A 52 0.56 -1.70 -14.33
N ALA A 53 -0.50 -1.50 -15.12
CA ALA A 53 -1.62 -0.64 -14.77
C ALA A 53 -2.90 -1.48 -14.76
N LYS A 54 -3.56 -1.53 -13.60
CA LYS A 54 -4.88 -2.15 -13.41
C LYS A 54 -5.92 -1.05 -13.26
N VAL A 55 -7.05 -1.19 -13.94
CA VAL A 55 -8.21 -0.29 -13.82
C VAL A 55 -9.39 -1.09 -13.33
N ARG A 56 -10.19 -0.51 -12.45
CA ARG A 56 -11.36 -1.14 -11.86
C ARG A 56 -12.47 -0.12 -11.82
N HIS A 57 -13.69 -0.58 -12.10
CA HIS A 57 -14.87 0.25 -11.90
C HIS A 57 -15.19 0.20 -10.41
N VAL A 58 -15.20 1.37 -9.77
CA VAL A 58 -15.57 1.48 -8.38
C VAL A 58 -16.84 2.32 -8.33
N PRO A 59 -17.96 1.81 -7.78
CA PRO A 59 -19.12 2.64 -7.54
C PRO A 59 -18.73 3.81 -6.63
N ARG A 60 -19.51 4.91 -6.69
CA ARG A 60 -19.24 6.13 -5.93
C ARG A 60 -18.89 5.78 -4.48
N ALA A 61 -17.80 6.38 -3.96
CA ALA A 61 -17.30 6.05 -2.63
C ALA A 61 -18.39 6.17 -1.56
N ASP A 62 -18.52 5.13 -0.74
CA ASP A 62 -19.52 5.01 0.32
C ASP A 62 -18.94 5.41 1.70
N GLY A 63 -18.08 6.43 1.72
CA GLY A 63 -17.47 6.98 2.94
C GLY A 63 -16.08 6.43 3.27
N ASP A 64 -15.62 6.77 4.47
CA ASP A 64 -14.25 6.56 4.93
C ASP A 64 -14.20 5.76 6.24
N LEU A 65 -13.23 4.84 6.34
CA LEU A 65 -12.85 4.19 7.58
C LEU A 65 -11.82 5.05 8.32
N TYR A 66 -12.19 5.54 9.50
CA TYR A 66 -11.28 6.16 10.44
C TYR A 66 -10.79 5.15 11.47
N ILE A 67 -9.48 4.87 11.50
CA ILE A 67 -8.90 3.88 12.41
C ILE A 67 -7.75 4.47 13.23
N LYS A 68 -7.72 4.13 14.52
CA LYS A 68 -6.62 4.42 15.44
C LYS A 68 -6.14 3.12 16.08
N LEU A 69 -4.89 2.77 15.83
CA LEU A 69 -4.28 1.55 16.35
C LEU A 69 -3.24 1.86 17.43
N ARG A 70 -3.09 0.92 18.37
CA ARG A 70 -1.97 0.86 19.31
C ARG A 70 -1.45 -0.57 19.40
N GLY A 71 -0.15 -0.74 19.47
CA GLY A 71 0.49 -2.01 19.82
C GLY A 71 0.81 -2.05 21.31
N PHE A 72 0.70 -3.22 21.92
CA PHE A 72 1.14 -3.44 23.28
C PHE A 72 1.99 -4.72 23.31
N ASN A 73 3.21 -4.59 23.81
CA ASN A 73 4.21 -5.67 23.87
C ASN A 73 4.37 -6.42 22.53
N VAL A 74 4.50 -5.67 21.43
CA VAL A 74 4.70 -6.29 20.12
C VAL A 74 6.04 -7.02 20.07
N LYS A 75 6.11 -8.11 19.30
CA LYS A 75 7.32 -8.92 19.17
C LYS A 75 8.47 -8.07 18.64
N ASN A 76 9.61 -8.09 19.33
CA ASN A 76 10.83 -7.48 18.82
C ASN A 76 11.43 -8.38 17.73
N VAL A 77 11.47 -7.89 16.49
CA VAL A 77 12.07 -8.60 15.35
C VAL A 77 13.36 -7.94 14.87
N ASP A 78 13.69 -6.75 15.37
CA ASP A 78 14.99 -6.12 15.19
C ASP A 78 15.97 -6.58 16.28
N ARG A 79 17.07 -7.21 15.86
CA ARG A 79 18.15 -7.61 16.76
C ARG A 79 19.14 -6.47 16.99
N GLY A 80 19.29 -5.55 16.04
CA GLY A 80 20.25 -4.46 16.05
C GLY A 80 21.70 -4.90 16.27
N PHE A 81 22.58 -3.93 16.46
CA PHE A 81 23.97 -4.18 16.86
C PHE A 81 24.02 -4.54 18.36
N LEU A 82 24.81 -5.55 18.73
CA LEU A 82 24.96 -6.03 20.12
C LEU A 82 23.66 -6.48 20.82
N ARG A 83 22.64 -6.95 20.08
CA ARG A 83 21.33 -7.38 20.64
C ARG A 83 20.58 -6.29 21.40
N ARG A 84 20.88 -5.01 21.14
CA ARG A 84 20.17 -3.85 21.72
C ARG A 84 19.18 -3.22 20.75
N GLY A 85 18.92 -3.88 19.61
CA GLY A 85 17.92 -3.45 18.63
C GLY A 85 16.52 -3.51 19.19
N LYS A 86 15.67 -2.63 18.66
CA LYS A 86 14.26 -2.55 19.03
C LYS A 86 13.51 -2.11 17.80
N SER A 87 12.45 -2.83 17.48
CA SER A 87 11.66 -2.58 16.28
C SER A 87 11.19 -1.13 16.17
N ASP A 88 11.11 -0.69 14.92
CA ASP A 88 10.50 0.54 14.41
C ASP A 88 9.12 0.21 13.79
N PRO A 89 8.11 -0.20 14.58
CA PRO A 89 6.88 -0.75 14.03
C PRO A 89 6.02 0.29 13.30
N TYR A 90 5.42 -0.14 12.20
CA TYR A 90 4.37 0.54 11.45
C TYR A 90 3.29 -0.49 11.05
N PHE A 91 2.07 -0.01 10.80
CA PHE A 91 1.01 -0.86 10.24
C PHE A 91 0.69 -0.54 8.78
N GLU A 92 0.21 -1.56 8.08
CA GLU A 92 -0.42 -1.52 6.76
C GLU A 92 -1.84 -2.05 6.84
N ILE A 93 -2.74 -1.45 6.07
CA ILE A 93 -4.09 -1.95 5.82
C ILE A 93 -4.14 -2.34 4.35
N SER A 94 -4.55 -3.56 4.08
CA SER A 94 -4.55 -4.13 2.73
C SER A 94 -5.95 -4.59 2.32
N HIS A 95 -6.26 -4.35 1.04
CA HIS A 95 -7.43 -4.90 0.39
C HIS A 95 -7.13 -6.29 -0.18
N LEU A 96 -8.15 -7.14 -0.23
CA LEU A 96 -8.11 -8.42 -0.92
C LEU A 96 -8.40 -8.20 -2.42
N GLU A 97 -7.55 -8.74 -3.29
CA GLU A 97 -7.78 -8.73 -4.74
C GLU A 97 -8.84 -9.78 -5.12
N ASP A 98 -9.70 -9.48 -6.11
CA ASP A 98 -10.74 -10.44 -6.55
C ASP A 98 -10.16 -11.60 -7.35
N ASP A 99 -9.18 -11.31 -8.22
CA ASP A 99 -8.64 -12.26 -9.20
C ASP A 99 -7.49 -13.11 -8.66
N SER A 100 -7.03 -12.81 -7.45
CA SER A 100 -5.91 -13.47 -6.80
C SER A 100 -6.13 -13.41 -5.29
N ALA A 101 -5.80 -14.47 -4.55
CA ALA A 101 -5.78 -14.43 -3.08
C ALA A 101 -4.64 -13.54 -2.51
N GLY A 102 -4.26 -12.50 -3.25
CA GLY A 102 -3.22 -11.52 -2.94
C GLY A 102 -3.78 -10.34 -2.16
N TRP A 103 -2.92 -9.79 -1.30
CA TRP A 103 -3.21 -8.61 -0.49
C TRP A 103 -2.42 -7.43 -1.03
N THR A 104 -3.13 -6.32 -1.29
CA THR A 104 -2.51 -5.09 -1.78
C THR A 104 -2.67 -4.00 -0.72
N PRO A 105 -1.57 -3.39 -0.21
CA PRO A 105 -1.64 -2.32 0.76
C PRO A 105 -2.33 -1.07 0.20
N VAL A 106 -3.35 -0.57 0.90
CA VAL A 106 -4.10 0.66 0.54
C VAL A 106 -3.79 1.83 1.46
N ALA A 107 -3.31 1.55 2.67
CA ALA A 107 -2.90 2.56 3.62
C ALA A 107 -1.71 2.08 4.45
N ARG A 108 -0.83 3.02 4.79
CA ARG A 108 0.35 2.75 5.61
C ARG A 108 0.54 3.89 6.61
N SER A 109 0.79 3.54 7.86
CA SER A 109 1.14 4.51 8.91
C SER A 109 2.61 4.93 8.87
N LYS A 110 2.93 6.01 9.57
CA LYS A 110 4.34 6.31 9.88
C LYS A 110 4.88 5.30 10.88
N LYS A 111 6.14 4.91 10.72
CA LYS A 111 6.86 4.13 11.73
C LYS A 111 7.01 4.91 13.02
N ILE A 112 7.03 4.19 14.14
CA ILE A 112 7.40 4.74 15.44
C ILE A 112 8.69 4.08 15.86
N SER A 113 9.72 4.88 16.12
CA SER A 113 11.05 4.33 16.30
C SER A 113 11.27 3.70 17.67
N HIS A 114 12.00 2.59 17.69
CA HIS A 114 12.50 1.88 18.88
C HIS A 114 11.42 1.66 19.95
N THR A 115 10.27 1.08 19.57
CA THR A 115 9.17 0.82 20.50
C THR A 115 8.53 -0.57 20.32
N LEU A 116 8.17 -1.19 21.44
CA LEU A 116 7.32 -2.39 21.47
C LEU A 116 5.88 -2.05 21.88
N ASN A 117 5.59 -0.75 22.11
CA ASN A 117 4.27 -0.25 22.49
C ASN A 117 3.91 0.97 21.61
N PRO A 118 3.82 0.81 20.28
CA PRO A 118 3.53 1.93 19.39
C PRO A 118 2.13 2.48 19.59
N CYS A 119 1.98 3.81 19.52
CA CYS A 119 0.69 4.50 19.44
C CYS A 119 0.67 5.33 18.16
N TRP A 120 0.03 4.81 17.11
CA TRP A 120 0.06 5.45 15.80
C TRP A 120 -0.99 6.57 15.69
N LYS A 121 -0.74 7.50 14.77
CA LYS A 121 -1.71 8.54 14.44
C LYS A 121 -2.93 7.90 13.75
N PRO A 122 -4.13 8.47 13.92
CA PRO A 122 -5.30 8.04 13.17
C PRO A 122 -5.03 8.04 11.66
N THR A 123 -5.57 7.05 10.97
CA THR A 123 -5.49 6.91 9.51
C THR A 123 -6.91 6.81 8.96
N GLU A 124 -7.13 7.49 7.85
CA GLU A 124 -8.39 7.52 7.12
C GLU A 124 -8.20 6.79 5.78
N VAL A 125 -9.13 5.90 5.45
CA VAL A 125 -9.09 5.10 4.22
C VAL A 125 -10.48 5.02 3.62
N ALA A 126 -10.61 5.45 2.37
CA ALA A 126 -11.88 5.34 1.65
C ALA A 126 -12.30 3.87 1.47
N LEU A 127 -13.57 3.57 1.74
CA LEU A 127 -14.12 2.19 1.69
C LEU A 127 -14.07 1.60 0.29
N ASP A 128 -14.18 2.46 -0.72
CA ASP A 128 -14.08 2.10 -2.12
C ASP A 128 -12.70 1.49 -2.41
N ARG A 129 -11.62 2.05 -1.85
CA ARG A 129 -10.26 1.50 -1.95
C ARG A 129 -10.03 0.29 -1.07
N LEU A 130 -10.57 0.31 0.14
CA LEU A 130 -10.28 -0.69 1.16
C LEU A 130 -10.94 -2.04 0.89
N CYS A 131 -12.20 -2.01 0.46
CA CYS A 131 -13.04 -3.21 0.39
C CYS A 131 -14.07 -3.13 -0.75
N ASP A 132 -13.85 -2.28 -1.75
CA ASP A 132 -14.75 -2.13 -2.92
C ASP A 132 -16.16 -1.67 -2.57
N ASN A 133 -16.29 -0.98 -1.43
CA ASN A 133 -17.55 -0.67 -0.75
C ASN A 133 -18.34 -1.92 -0.26
N ASP A 134 -17.78 -3.11 -0.37
CA ASP A 134 -18.29 -4.33 0.27
C ASP A 134 -17.70 -4.44 1.67
N ARG A 135 -18.47 -4.05 2.69
CA ARG A 135 -18.00 -4.02 4.09
C ARG A 135 -17.82 -5.41 4.70
N ASP A 136 -18.34 -6.44 4.06
CA ASP A 136 -18.17 -7.85 4.46
C ASP A 136 -16.94 -8.47 3.78
N LYS A 137 -16.34 -7.78 2.79
CA LYS A 137 -15.09 -8.21 2.17
C LYS A 137 -13.94 -8.14 3.17
N ALA A 138 -13.13 -9.20 3.18
CA ALA A 138 -11.99 -9.31 4.07
C ALA A 138 -10.95 -8.22 3.81
N ILE A 139 -10.49 -7.60 4.88
CA ILE A 139 -9.36 -6.69 4.95
C ILE A 139 -8.26 -7.32 5.79
N ARG A 140 -7.01 -6.93 5.57
CA ARG A 140 -5.89 -7.37 6.39
C ARG A 140 -5.17 -6.19 7.01
N ILE A 141 -4.95 -6.24 8.32
CA ILE A 141 -4.11 -5.29 9.05
C ILE A 141 -2.83 -6.02 9.44
N SER A 142 -1.70 -5.52 8.97
CA SER A 142 -0.37 -6.08 9.25
C SER A 142 0.46 -5.07 10.01
N VAL A 143 1.20 -5.52 11.02
CA VAL A 143 2.24 -4.74 11.71
C VAL A 143 3.59 -5.25 11.25
N LEU A 144 4.42 -4.36 10.73
CA LEU A 144 5.75 -4.65 10.22
C LEU A 144 6.79 -3.78 10.91
N ASP A 145 8.02 -4.26 10.92
CA ASP A 145 9.20 -3.55 11.35
C ASP A 145 9.87 -2.83 10.18
N HIS A 146 10.15 -1.54 10.35
CA HIS A 146 10.78 -0.74 9.31
C HIS A 146 12.29 -1.01 9.23
N GLU A 147 12.76 -1.47 8.08
CA GLU A 147 14.16 -1.77 7.81
C GLU A 147 14.70 -0.82 6.75
N ARG A 148 15.90 -0.27 6.97
CA ARG A 148 16.53 0.66 6.01
C ARG A 148 16.86 -0.01 4.67
N SER A 149 16.97 -1.34 4.66
CA SER A 149 17.18 -2.15 3.44
C SER A 149 15.95 -2.25 2.55
N GLY A 150 14.77 -1.81 3.02
CA GLY A 150 13.48 -2.01 2.37
C GLY A 150 12.88 -3.41 2.57
N LYS A 151 13.62 -4.35 3.18
CA LYS A 151 13.12 -5.70 3.51
C LYS A 151 12.48 -5.70 4.89
N HIS A 152 11.29 -5.11 4.97
CA HIS A 152 10.51 -5.01 6.22
C HIS A 152 10.17 -6.39 6.79
N GLN A 153 10.25 -6.53 8.12
CA GLN A 153 10.00 -7.80 8.81
C GLN A 153 8.57 -7.82 9.38
N LEU A 154 7.82 -8.89 9.14
CA LEU A 154 6.48 -9.03 9.71
C LEU A 154 6.56 -9.27 11.23
N ILE A 155 5.84 -8.45 12.00
CA ILE A 155 5.66 -8.63 13.44
C ILE A 155 4.41 -9.47 13.70
N GLY A 156 3.30 -9.17 12.99
CA GLY A 156 2.05 -9.93 13.07
C GLY A 156 0.96 -9.35 12.15
N SER A 157 -0.14 -10.07 11.96
CA SER A 157 -1.25 -9.65 11.13
C SER A 157 -2.59 -10.21 11.62
N VAL A 158 -3.68 -9.54 11.27
CA VAL A 158 -5.06 -9.99 11.49
C VAL A 158 -5.89 -9.75 10.24
N GLU A 159 -6.84 -10.64 9.98
CA GLU A 159 -7.88 -10.45 8.98
C GLU A 159 -9.19 -10.09 9.68
N ALA A 160 -9.92 -9.16 9.09
CA ALA A 160 -11.17 -8.63 9.62
C ALA A 160 -12.08 -8.18 8.48
N THR A 161 -13.27 -7.70 8.81
CA THR A 161 -14.20 -7.00 7.92
C THR A 161 -14.43 -5.58 8.45
N VAL A 162 -15.00 -4.71 7.62
CA VAL A 162 -15.39 -3.36 8.06
C VAL A 162 -16.69 -3.40 8.86
N ASN A 163 -17.63 -4.25 8.45
CA ASN A 163 -18.79 -4.59 9.26
C ASN A 163 -18.30 -5.37 10.49
N THR A 164 -18.40 -4.75 11.65
CA THR A 164 -18.13 -5.35 12.97
C THR A 164 -19.26 -5.02 13.91
#